data_AF-A0AA94EU61-F1
#
_entry.id   AF-A0AA94EU61-F1
#
_cell.length_a   1.000
_cell.length_b   1.000
_cell.length_c   1.000
_cell.angle_alpha   90.00
_cell.angle_beta   90.00
_cell.angle_gamma   90.00
#
_symmetry.space_group_name_H-M   'P 1'
#
loop_
_entity.id
_entity.type
_entity.pdbx_description
1 polymer ?
#
loop_
_entity_poly.entity_id
_entity_poly.type
_entity_poly.pdbx_seq_one_letter_code
_entity_poly.pdbx_strand_id
1 'polypeptide(L)'
;MPVKLINYFIAAIVCIAATPISASKPAHEVSPGIILYNQFKFDTAFPILEEEARSGSAESQYYLGEALRRRSRYMTPEAQHWYETAAMSGSIYAMVQLGRAQNDLCATMENCPPSQKTQAEWFMEAKKITLPKANNGDPESLYLMYEITFDRTWLEKSANSGYAIAQYWMAIGDRQGEGFFLIPGKREAAVSQWLKAASEGGNPKAMMDYIEILYKNGDLEDVRHWLQVAAETGDQKAISSYGSYLAHAPDQVGYPLDLVKGYALISLLKELDGGGAIQDFVQDTLEEIGAKMTPEQIKSSEAVANEWKDTHPPLSFFPDKLGR
;
A
#
# COMPACT_ATOMS: atom_id res chain seq x y z
N MET A 1 -51.02 30.86 61.92
CA MET A 1 -50.99 30.92 60.45
C MET A 1 -49.53 31.01 60.01
N PRO A 2 -48.88 29.91 59.62
CA PRO A 2 -47.51 29.94 59.14
C PRO A 2 -47.48 29.99 57.60
N VAL A 3 -46.73 30.95 57.07
CA VAL A 3 -46.45 31.14 55.64
C VAL A 3 -45.51 30.02 55.19
N LYS A 4 -45.95 29.19 54.23
CA LYS A 4 -45.12 28.18 53.56
C LYS A 4 -44.27 28.86 52.50
N LEU A 5 -42.94 28.87 52.66
CA LEU A 5 -42.01 29.15 51.57
C LEU A 5 -41.97 27.95 50.62
N ILE A 6 -42.28 28.19 49.35
CA ILE A 6 -42.11 27.23 48.25
C ILE A 6 -40.73 27.50 47.65
N ASN A 7 -39.77 26.60 47.90
CA ASN A 7 -38.48 26.61 47.21
C ASN A 7 -38.65 26.01 45.81
N TYR A 8 -38.52 26.83 44.77
CA TYR A 8 -38.39 26.37 43.39
C TYR A 8 -36.95 25.94 43.13
N PHE A 9 -36.72 24.63 42.99
CA PHE A 9 -35.48 24.09 42.43
C PHE A 9 -35.54 24.23 40.90
N ILE A 10 -34.75 25.15 40.34
CA ILE A 10 -34.51 25.22 38.89
C ILE A 10 -33.42 24.20 38.57
N ALA A 11 -33.80 23.06 37.98
CA ALA A 11 -32.86 22.11 37.42
C ALA A 11 -32.35 22.67 36.07
N ALA A 12 -31.12 23.16 36.06
CA ALA A 12 -30.44 23.55 34.83
C ALA A 12 -30.04 22.29 34.05
N ILE A 13 -30.80 21.96 33.01
CA ILE A 13 -30.43 20.93 32.03
C ILE A 13 -29.33 21.51 31.14
N VAL A 14 -28.09 21.08 31.36
CA VAL A 14 -26.97 21.37 30.46
C VAL A 14 -27.09 20.43 29.26
N CYS A 15 -27.67 20.92 28.17
CA CYS A 15 -27.60 20.25 26.87
C CYS A 15 -26.16 20.37 26.34
N ILE A 16 -25.38 19.30 26.50
CA ILE A 16 -24.11 19.16 25.79
C ILE A 16 -24.45 18.86 24.33
N ALA A 17 -24.41 19.87 23.48
CA ALA A 17 -24.46 19.67 22.04
C ALA A 17 -23.18 18.93 21.63
N ALA A 18 -23.31 17.63 21.34
CA ALA A 18 -22.26 16.87 20.67
C ALA A 18 -22.11 17.46 19.26
N THR A 19 -21.07 18.26 19.06
CA THR A 19 -20.65 18.68 17.72
C THR A 19 -20.29 17.43 16.93
N PRO A 20 -20.89 17.18 15.75
CA PRO A 20 -20.47 16.06 14.93
C PRO A 20 -18.99 16.24 14.60
N ILE A 21 -18.20 15.20 14.87
CA ILE A 21 -16.82 15.11 14.40
C ILE A 21 -16.92 15.20 12.88
N SER A 22 -16.55 16.35 12.32
CA SER A 22 -16.38 16.50 10.88
C SER A 22 -15.39 15.42 10.47
N ALA A 23 -15.82 14.51 9.59
CA ALA A 23 -14.92 13.60 8.90
C ALA A 23 -13.78 14.47 8.33
N SER A 24 -12.56 14.21 8.79
CA SER A 24 -11.37 14.80 8.18
C SER A 24 -11.40 14.42 6.70
N LYS A 25 -11.24 15.41 5.81
CA LYS A 25 -10.98 15.14 4.39
C LYS A 25 -9.90 14.06 4.26
N PRO A 26 -9.99 13.14 3.30
CA PRO A 26 -9.00 12.09 3.17
C PRO A 26 -7.61 12.71 2.97
N ALA A 27 -6.59 11.96 3.41
CA ALA A 27 -5.21 12.13 2.98
C ALA A 27 -5.16 12.39 1.47
N HIS A 28 -4.23 13.25 1.02
CA HIS A 28 -4.00 13.63 -0.39
C HIS A 28 -4.57 12.61 -1.40
N GLU A 29 -5.58 13.01 -2.16
CA GLU A 29 -6.17 12.19 -3.21
C GLU A 29 -5.06 11.75 -4.18
N VAL A 30 -4.88 10.43 -4.32
CA VAL A 30 -3.82 9.86 -5.16
C VAL A 30 -4.11 10.23 -6.61
N SER A 31 -3.10 10.77 -7.32
CA SER A 31 -3.32 11.25 -8.68
C SER A 31 -3.71 10.11 -9.64
N PRO A 32 -4.51 10.39 -10.68
CA PRO A 32 -4.86 9.40 -11.69
C PRO A 32 -3.62 8.71 -12.31
N GLY A 33 -2.54 9.47 -12.54
CA GLY A 33 -1.29 8.90 -13.06
C GLY A 33 -0.67 7.86 -12.12
N ILE A 34 -0.70 8.12 -10.81
CA ILE A 34 -0.17 7.20 -9.79
C ILE A 34 -1.07 5.97 -9.63
N ILE A 35 -2.40 6.14 -9.72
CA ILE A 35 -3.34 5.01 -9.73
C ILE A 35 -2.99 4.05 -10.88
N LEU A 36 -2.84 4.57 -12.09
CA LEU A 36 -2.48 3.76 -13.27
C LEU A 36 -1.10 3.10 -13.13
N TYR A 37 -0.13 3.80 -12.52
CA TYR A 37 1.17 3.22 -12.18
C TYR A 37 1.03 2.03 -11.21
N ASN A 38 0.22 2.18 -10.16
CA ASN A 38 -0.02 1.12 -9.17
C ASN A 38 -0.78 -0.08 -9.76
N GLN A 39 -1.53 0.12 -10.85
CA GLN A 39 -2.17 -0.91 -11.67
C GLN A 39 -1.25 -1.50 -12.76
N PHE A 40 0.02 -1.08 -12.79
CA PHE A 40 1.01 -1.43 -13.83
C PHE A 40 0.63 -1.04 -15.26
N LYS A 41 -0.33 -0.12 -15.45
CA LYS A 41 -0.73 0.38 -16.75
C LYS A 41 0.18 1.50 -17.25
N PHE A 42 1.49 1.23 -17.34
CA PHE A 42 2.51 2.25 -17.61
C PHE A 42 2.23 3.05 -18.89
N ASP A 43 1.85 2.39 -19.98
CA ASP A 43 1.60 3.06 -21.26
C ASP A 43 0.44 4.08 -21.17
N THR A 44 -0.57 3.81 -20.33
CA THR A 44 -1.65 4.77 -20.04
C THR A 44 -1.27 5.80 -18.97
N ALA A 45 -0.39 5.42 -18.03
CA ALA A 45 0.07 6.30 -16.96
C ALA A 45 0.99 7.41 -17.50
N PHE A 46 1.81 7.12 -18.51
CA PHE A 46 2.80 8.07 -19.05
C PHE A 46 2.24 9.45 -19.42
N PRO A 47 1.24 9.58 -20.31
CA PRO A 47 0.75 10.91 -20.71
C PRO A 47 0.16 11.70 -19.52
N ILE A 48 -0.49 11.02 -18.57
CA ILE A 48 -1.10 11.64 -17.40
C ILE A 48 -0.02 12.09 -16.40
N LEU A 49 0.92 11.19 -16.07
CA LEU A 49 2.05 11.51 -15.21
C LEU A 49 2.92 12.62 -15.81
N GLU A 50 3.09 12.67 -17.13
CA GLU A 50 3.83 13.73 -17.80
C GLU A 50 3.14 15.09 -17.69
N GLU A 51 1.83 15.16 -17.88
CA GLU A 51 1.05 16.37 -17.67
C GLU A 51 1.15 16.86 -16.22
N GLU A 52 0.91 15.97 -15.25
CA GLU A 52 1.01 16.26 -13.83
C GLU A 52 2.44 16.69 -13.43
N ALA A 53 3.47 16.02 -13.95
CA ALA A 53 4.87 16.33 -13.67
C ALA A 53 5.27 17.70 -14.23
N ARG A 54 4.80 18.06 -15.43
CA ARG A 54 4.98 19.37 -16.05
C ARG A 54 4.24 20.48 -15.29
N SER A 55 3.14 20.15 -14.62
CA SER A 55 2.42 21.08 -13.73
C SER A 55 3.16 21.36 -12.41
N GLY A 56 4.25 20.63 -12.11
CA GLY A 56 5.10 20.82 -10.93
C GLY A 56 4.87 19.82 -9.80
N SER A 57 4.08 18.76 -10.00
CA SER A 57 3.89 17.69 -9.01
C SER A 57 5.19 16.90 -8.82
N ALA A 58 5.89 17.11 -7.70
CA ALA A 58 7.11 16.36 -7.36
C ALA A 58 6.86 14.85 -7.23
N GLU A 59 5.66 14.46 -6.81
CA GLU A 59 5.28 13.06 -6.71
C GLU A 59 5.05 12.45 -8.11
N SER A 60 4.35 13.14 -9.01
CA SER A 60 4.16 12.66 -10.38
C SER A 60 5.48 12.66 -11.17
N GLN A 61 6.39 13.61 -10.92
CA GLN A 61 7.75 13.58 -11.47
C GLN A 61 8.49 12.31 -11.04
N TYR A 62 8.41 11.94 -9.75
CA TYR A 62 9.00 10.71 -9.25
C TYR A 62 8.39 9.46 -9.90
N TYR A 63 7.06 9.36 -9.92
CA TYR A 63 6.36 8.20 -10.48
C TYR A 63 6.53 8.08 -12.00
N LEU A 64 6.72 9.19 -12.72
CA LEU A 64 7.09 9.17 -14.12
C LEU A 64 8.49 8.56 -14.32
N GLY A 65 9.45 8.96 -13.49
CA GLY A 65 10.78 8.34 -13.44
C GLY A 65 10.71 6.83 -13.15
N GLU A 66 9.89 6.41 -12.19
CA GLU A 66 9.68 4.99 -11.87
C GLU A 66 8.99 4.22 -12.99
N ALA A 67 7.95 4.80 -13.62
CA ALA A 67 7.27 4.18 -14.74
C ALA A 67 8.24 3.93 -15.92
N LEU A 68 9.07 4.92 -16.26
CA LEU A 68 10.05 4.83 -17.34
C LEU A 68 11.15 3.81 -17.02
N ARG A 69 11.70 3.86 -15.80
CA ARG A 69 12.74 2.94 -15.35
C ARG A 69 12.24 1.50 -15.31
N ARG A 70 11.03 1.25 -14.78
CA ARG A 70 10.46 -0.11 -14.71
C ARG A 70 10.04 -0.65 -16.06
N ARG A 71 9.54 0.19 -16.97
CA ARG A 71 9.23 -0.20 -18.36
C ARG A 71 10.49 -0.67 -19.09
N SER A 72 11.59 0.07 -18.94
CA SER A 72 12.88 -0.22 -19.58
C SER A 72 13.70 -1.28 -18.83
N ARG A 73 13.41 -1.50 -17.54
CA ARG A 73 14.16 -2.36 -16.60
C ARG A 73 15.55 -1.88 -16.23
N TYR A 74 15.87 -0.63 -16.57
CA TYR A 74 17.11 0.07 -16.22
C TYR A 74 16.87 1.58 -16.26
N MET A 75 17.80 2.35 -15.72
CA MET A 75 17.77 3.82 -15.74
C MET A 75 18.02 4.35 -17.16
N THR A 76 17.00 4.94 -17.78
CA THR A 76 17.13 5.66 -19.07
C THR A 76 17.42 7.15 -18.84
N PRO A 77 17.91 7.90 -19.85
CA PRO A 77 18.10 9.35 -19.74
C PRO A 77 16.82 10.09 -19.33
N GLU A 78 15.66 9.68 -19.85
CA GLU A 78 14.37 10.28 -19.53
C GLU A 78 13.95 9.97 -18.09
N ALA A 79 14.13 8.74 -17.63
CA ALA A 79 13.85 8.36 -16.24
C ALA A 79 14.72 9.18 -15.28
N GLN A 80 16.01 9.29 -15.57
CA GLN A 80 16.96 10.07 -14.78
C GLN A 80 16.61 11.55 -14.74
N HIS A 81 16.24 12.14 -15.88
CA HIS A 81 15.78 13.52 -15.94
C HIS A 81 14.60 13.78 -15.00
N TRP A 82 13.61 12.90 -14.98
CA TRP A 82 12.44 13.04 -14.10
C TRP A 82 12.76 12.81 -12.63
N TYR A 83 13.64 11.87 -12.28
CA TYR A 83 14.14 11.77 -10.90
C TYR A 83 14.91 13.01 -10.47
N GLU A 84 15.81 13.54 -11.30
CA GLU A 84 16.56 14.76 -10.96
C GLU A 84 15.62 15.96 -10.79
N THR A 85 14.59 16.07 -11.64
CA THR A 85 13.55 17.10 -11.51
C THR A 85 12.76 16.94 -10.21
N ALA A 86 12.35 15.71 -9.87
CA ALA A 86 11.68 15.41 -8.61
C ALA A 86 12.57 15.73 -7.40
N ALA A 87 13.86 15.38 -7.46
CA ALA A 87 14.84 15.64 -6.42
C ALA A 87 15.07 17.15 -6.24
N MET A 88 15.16 17.92 -7.33
CA MET A 88 15.23 19.38 -7.28
C MET A 88 13.97 20.01 -6.67
N SER A 89 12.82 19.36 -6.82
CA SER A 89 11.55 19.71 -6.16
C SER A 89 11.44 19.19 -4.72
N GLY A 90 12.49 18.60 -4.16
CA GLY A 90 12.57 18.14 -2.77
C GLY A 90 12.15 16.69 -2.52
N SER A 91 11.95 15.88 -3.56
CA SER A 91 11.61 14.46 -3.41
C SER A 91 12.79 13.66 -2.85
N ILE A 92 12.70 13.28 -1.57
CA ILE A 92 13.70 12.42 -0.91
C ILE A 92 13.75 11.04 -1.59
N TYR A 93 12.59 10.51 -2.00
CA TYR A 93 12.50 9.24 -2.74
C TYR A 93 13.30 9.27 -4.03
N ALA A 94 13.21 10.35 -4.80
CA ALA A 94 13.99 10.51 -6.03
C ALA A 94 15.50 10.57 -5.75
N MET A 95 15.91 11.31 -4.70
CA MET A 95 17.32 11.38 -4.28
C MET A 95 17.85 10.00 -3.86
N VAL A 96 17.05 9.20 -3.15
CA VAL A 96 17.42 7.83 -2.77
C VAL A 96 17.57 6.94 -4.00
N GLN A 97 16.64 7.00 -4.97
CA GLN A 97 16.74 6.23 -6.21
C GLN A 97 17.97 6.62 -7.03
N LEU A 98 18.27 7.91 -7.17
CA LEU A 98 19.49 8.39 -7.84
C LEU A 98 20.77 7.97 -7.10
N GLY A 99 20.74 7.96 -5.77
CA GLY A 99 21.83 7.43 -4.94
C GLY A 99 22.09 5.94 -5.13
N ARG A 100 21.07 5.16 -5.53
CA ARG A 100 21.15 3.70 -5.75
C ARG A 100 21.53 3.29 -7.17
N ALA A 101 21.86 4.24 -8.05
CA ALA A 101 22.11 3.98 -9.47
C ALA A 101 23.15 2.88 -9.75
N GLN A 102 24.12 2.61 -8.86
CA GLN A 102 25.09 1.52 -9.05
C GLN A 102 24.46 0.12 -9.04
N ASN A 103 23.31 -0.05 -8.38
CA ASN A 103 22.60 -1.33 -8.34
C ASN A 103 21.66 -1.51 -9.54
N ASP A 104 21.46 -0.46 -10.35
CA ASP A 104 20.64 -0.55 -11.54
C ASP A 104 21.37 -1.31 -12.66
N LEU A 105 20.60 -1.99 -13.51
CA LEU A 105 21.15 -2.75 -14.63
C LEU A 105 21.97 -1.88 -15.59
N CYS A 106 21.71 -0.57 -15.67
CA CYS A 106 22.51 0.35 -16.48
C CYS A 106 24.00 0.35 -16.10
N ALA A 107 24.31 0.09 -14.82
CA ALA A 107 25.69 0.07 -14.34
C ALA A 107 26.41 -1.17 -14.85
N THR A 108 25.73 -2.31 -14.82
CA THR A 108 26.22 -3.58 -15.41
C THR A 108 26.38 -3.47 -16.92
N MET A 109 25.49 -2.72 -17.59
CA MET A 109 25.53 -2.48 -19.03
C MET A 109 26.50 -1.36 -19.44
N GLU A 110 27.15 -0.70 -18.48
CA GLU A 110 28.05 0.45 -18.68
C GLU A 110 27.41 1.59 -19.51
N ASN A 111 26.09 1.79 -19.36
CA ASN A 111 25.32 2.75 -20.15
C ASN A 111 24.42 3.68 -19.30
N CYS A 112 24.71 3.84 -18.01
CA CYS A 112 23.97 4.77 -17.18
C CYS A 112 24.04 6.21 -17.72
N PRO A 113 22.94 6.98 -17.64
CA PRO A 113 22.94 8.36 -18.09
C PRO A 113 23.84 9.24 -17.21
N PRO A 114 24.40 10.35 -17.76
CA PRO A 114 25.19 11.28 -16.97
C PRO A 114 24.32 11.98 -15.92
N SER A 115 24.71 11.91 -14.64
CA SER A 115 23.97 12.57 -13.55
C SER A 115 24.56 13.94 -13.20
N GLN A 116 23.69 14.85 -12.77
CA GLN A 116 24.07 16.17 -12.28
C GLN A 116 24.88 16.13 -10.98
N LYS A 117 24.74 15.06 -10.19
CA LYS A 117 25.45 14.83 -8.95
C LYS A 117 25.91 13.38 -8.88
N THR A 118 26.98 13.14 -8.14
CA THR A 118 27.40 11.79 -7.78
C THR A 118 26.36 11.13 -6.88
N GLN A 119 26.37 9.79 -6.83
CA GLN A 119 25.49 9.01 -5.94
C GLN A 119 25.63 9.42 -4.47
N ALA A 120 26.87 9.67 -4.02
CA ALA A 120 27.16 10.11 -2.67
C ALA A 120 26.59 11.51 -2.36
N GLU A 121 26.62 12.42 -3.33
CA GLU A 121 26.01 13.74 -3.20
C GLU A 121 24.49 13.67 -3.14
N TRP A 122 23.84 12.79 -3.91
CA TRP A 122 22.40 12.56 -3.79
C TRP A 122 22.00 12.04 -2.42
N PHE A 123 22.72 11.05 -1.88
CA PHE A 123 22.49 10.59 -0.50
C PHE A 123 22.77 11.68 0.54
N MET A 124 23.76 12.54 0.32
CA MET A 124 24.08 13.64 1.22
C MET A 124 22.93 14.67 1.27
N GLU A 125 22.36 15.04 0.12
CA GLU A 125 21.19 15.94 0.07
C GLU A 125 19.95 15.29 0.70
N ALA A 126 19.69 14.01 0.41
CA ALA A 126 18.61 13.26 1.04
C ALA A 126 18.77 13.28 2.57
N LYS A 127 19.95 12.93 3.08
CA LYS A 127 20.25 12.91 4.52
C LYS A 127 20.09 14.27 5.17
N LYS A 128 20.51 15.35 4.50
CA LYS A 128 20.41 16.73 5.00
C LYS A 128 18.96 17.13 5.27
N ILE A 129 18.03 16.70 4.41
CA ILE A 129 16.59 16.98 4.57
C ILE A 129 15.96 16.03 5.59
N THR A 130 16.30 14.74 5.55
CA THR A 130 15.65 13.69 6.33
C THR A 130 16.09 13.66 7.79
N LEU A 131 17.38 13.86 8.07
CA LEU A 131 17.95 13.68 9.42
C LEU A 131 17.30 14.57 10.49
N PRO A 132 17.03 15.87 10.27
CA PRO A 132 16.36 16.69 11.28
C PRO A 132 14.95 16.19 11.63
N LYS A 133 14.18 15.73 10.62
CA LYS A 133 12.84 15.18 10.83
C LYS A 133 12.89 13.84 11.56
N ALA A 134 13.82 12.97 11.16
CA ALA A 134 14.06 11.69 11.83
C ALA A 134 14.46 11.87 13.31
N ASN A 135 15.32 12.86 13.61
CA ASN A 135 15.69 13.19 14.99
C ASN A 135 14.52 13.73 15.83
N ASN A 136 13.50 14.30 15.18
CA ASN A 136 12.26 14.71 15.83
C ASN A 136 11.24 13.56 15.95
N GLY A 137 11.59 12.34 15.54
CA GLY A 137 10.74 11.16 15.65
C GLY A 137 9.73 10.98 14.52
N ASP A 138 9.87 11.70 13.40
CA ASP A 138 9.00 11.51 12.23
C ASP A 138 9.16 10.07 11.68
N PRO A 139 8.11 9.23 11.70
CA PRO A 139 8.26 7.80 11.42
C PRO A 139 8.72 7.48 9.99
N GLU A 140 8.23 8.24 8.99
CA GLU A 140 8.65 8.08 7.60
C GLU A 140 10.11 8.52 7.40
N SER A 141 10.53 9.63 8.02
CA SER A 141 11.92 10.08 7.96
C SER A 141 12.88 9.10 8.64
N LEU A 142 12.45 8.45 9.74
CA LEU A 142 13.21 7.34 10.34
C LEU A 142 13.38 6.18 9.34
N TYR A 143 12.33 5.82 8.60
CA TYR A 143 12.43 4.79 7.54
C TYR A 143 13.34 5.24 6.38
N LEU A 144 13.20 6.48 5.91
CA LEU A 144 14.05 7.01 4.86
C LEU A 144 15.53 7.09 5.29
N MET A 145 15.81 7.33 6.58
CA MET A 145 17.18 7.24 7.10
C MET A 145 17.75 5.82 6.97
N TYR A 146 16.95 4.77 7.18
CA TYR A 146 17.37 3.39 6.87
C TYR A 146 17.66 3.23 5.38
N GLU A 147 16.78 3.72 4.50
CA GLU A 147 16.98 3.59 3.05
C GLU A 147 18.22 4.37 2.53
N ILE A 148 18.63 5.44 3.23
CA ILE A 148 19.81 6.25 2.92
C ILE A 148 21.11 5.65 3.51
N THR A 149 21.05 5.10 4.72
CA THR A 149 22.26 4.69 5.47
C THR A 149 22.47 3.18 5.55
N PHE A 150 21.43 2.40 5.24
CA PHE A 150 21.34 0.96 5.46
C PHE A 150 21.55 0.53 6.93
N ASP A 151 21.49 1.48 7.87
CA ASP A 151 21.58 1.21 9.29
C ASP A 151 20.19 0.83 9.83
N ARG A 152 20.05 -0.47 10.13
CA ARG A 152 18.82 -1.09 10.63
C ARG A 152 18.30 -0.46 11.92
N THR A 153 19.13 0.21 12.71
CA THR A 153 18.66 0.89 13.93
C THR A 153 17.66 2.00 13.60
N TRP A 154 17.73 2.62 12.42
CA TRP A 154 16.72 3.57 11.95
C TRP A 154 15.40 2.89 11.59
N LEU A 155 15.48 1.72 10.96
CA LEU A 155 14.31 0.90 10.63
C LEU A 155 13.57 0.48 11.91
N GLU A 156 14.31 0.01 12.91
CA GLU A 156 13.78 -0.36 14.22
C GLU A 156 13.09 0.82 14.91
N LYS A 157 13.70 2.01 14.90
CA LYS A 157 13.07 3.23 15.45
C LYS A 157 11.78 3.58 14.70
N SER A 158 11.78 3.50 13.37
CA SER A 158 10.60 3.78 12.54
C SER A 158 9.46 2.80 12.84
N ALA A 159 9.77 1.50 12.90
CA ALA A 159 8.81 0.44 13.20
C ALA A 159 8.22 0.59 14.61
N ASN A 160 9.06 0.90 15.61
CA ASN A 160 8.63 1.18 16.98
C ASN A 160 7.79 2.47 17.10
N SER A 161 7.91 3.38 16.13
CA SER A 161 7.09 4.60 16.03
C SER A 161 5.76 4.36 15.30
N GLY A 162 5.45 3.11 14.92
CA GLY A 162 4.17 2.76 14.30
C GLY A 162 4.14 2.87 12.77
N TYR A 163 5.27 3.08 12.09
CA TYR A 163 5.26 3.17 10.63
C TYR A 163 5.09 1.79 9.99
N ALA A 164 3.91 1.55 9.42
CA ALA A 164 3.50 0.24 8.90
C ALA A 164 4.46 -0.33 7.84
N ILE A 165 5.05 0.53 6.99
CA ILE A 165 6.05 0.09 6.00
C ILE A 165 7.33 -0.38 6.69
N ALA A 166 7.81 0.32 7.73
CA ALA A 166 8.99 -0.12 8.48
C ALA A 166 8.72 -1.40 9.27
N GLN A 167 7.54 -1.55 9.86
CA GLN A 167 7.14 -2.79 10.54
C GLN A 167 7.11 -3.98 9.56
N TYR A 168 6.57 -3.78 8.36
CA TYR A 168 6.65 -4.80 7.30
C TYR A 168 8.10 -5.16 6.96
N TRP A 169 8.97 -4.17 6.75
CA TRP A 169 10.38 -4.44 6.44
C TRP A 169 11.16 -5.08 7.60
N MET A 170 10.81 -4.80 8.86
CA MET A 170 11.32 -5.53 10.01
C MET A 170 10.96 -7.02 9.93
N ALA A 171 9.70 -7.34 9.60
CA ALA A 171 9.25 -8.72 9.42
C ALA A 171 10.00 -9.42 8.28
N ILE A 172 10.19 -8.74 7.14
CA ILE A 172 10.91 -9.29 5.98
C ILE A 172 12.38 -9.54 6.33
N GLY A 173 13.07 -8.58 6.96
CA GLY A 173 14.46 -8.75 7.40
C GLY A 173 14.61 -9.90 8.39
N ASP A 174 13.74 -9.98 9.39
CA ASP A 174 13.72 -11.08 10.36
C ASP A 174 13.48 -12.43 9.67
N ARG A 175 12.61 -12.50 8.65
CA ARG A 175 12.40 -13.74 7.88
C ARG A 175 13.63 -14.13 7.05
N GLN A 176 14.39 -13.16 6.55
CA GLN A 176 15.60 -13.35 5.74
C GLN A 176 16.86 -13.63 6.56
N GLY A 177 16.74 -13.67 7.89
CA GLY A 177 17.85 -14.03 8.78
C GLY A 177 18.52 -12.86 9.48
N GLU A 178 18.10 -11.62 9.22
CA GLU A 178 18.57 -10.45 9.97
C GLU A 178 18.15 -10.52 11.45
N GLY A 179 18.80 -9.74 12.31
CA GLY A 179 18.57 -9.79 13.76
C GLY A 179 19.17 -11.02 14.43
N PHE A 180 19.12 -11.04 15.77
CA PHE A 180 19.78 -12.06 16.59
C PHE A 180 18.75 -12.87 17.39
N PHE A 181 18.52 -14.11 16.96
CA PHE A 181 17.54 -15.02 17.54
C PHE A 181 18.19 -16.35 17.94
N LEU A 182 18.52 -16.50 19.23
CA LEU A 182 19.17 -17.71 19.74
C LEU A 182 18.19 -18.86 20.07
N ILE A 183 16.93 -18.51 20.32
CA ILE A 183 15.91 -19.47 20.76
C ILE A 183 15.02 -19.83 19.55
N PRO A 184 14.89 -21.12 19.19
CA PRO A 184 13.98 -21.56 18.14
C PRO A 184 12.55 -21.04 18.38
N GLY A 185 11.84 -20.62 17.32
CA GLY A 185 10.48 -20.08 17.42
C GLY A 185 10.41 -18.58 17.74
N LYS A 186 11.47 -17.95 18.28
CA LYS A 186 11.45 -16.50 18.57
C LYS A 186 11.47 -15.63 17.31
N ARG A 187 12.12 -16.11 16.25
CA ARG A 187 12.16 -15.41 14.96
C ARG A 187 10.76 -15.39 14.34
N GLU A 188 10.11 -16.54 14.29
CA GLU A 188 8.75 -16.71 13.76
C GLU A 188 7.74 -15.87 14.55
N ALA A 189 7.87 -15.84 15.88
CA ALA A 189 7.05 -14.98 16.74
C ALA A 189 7.26 -13.49 16.47
N ALA A 190 8.51 -13.04 16.29
CA ALA A 190 8.81 -11.64 15.97
C ALA A 190 8.27 -11.25 14.59
N VAL A 191 8.46 -12.10 13.57
CA VAL A 191 7.89 -11.90 12.23
C VAL A 191 6.36 -11.75 12.31
N SER A 192 5.68 -12.65 13.02
CA SER A 192 4.23 -12.60 13.19
C SER A 192 3.77 -11.32 13.89
N GLN A 193 4.48 -10.88 14.95
CA GLN A 193 4.18 -9.64 15.66
C GLN A 193 4.34 -8.39 14.77
N TRP A 194 5.42 -8.33 13.98
CA TRP A 194 5.64 -7.21 13.08
C TRP A 194 4.63 -7.14 11.94
N LEU A 195 4.27 -8.28 11.35
CA LEU A 195 3.24 -8.35 10.32
C LEU A 195 1.88 -7.95 10.86
N LYS A 196 1.52 -8.41 12.06
CA LYS A 196 0.29 -7.99 12.72
C LYS A 196 0.25 -6.47 12.92
N ALA A 197 1.31 -5.90 13.48
CA ALA A 197 1.40 -4.45 13.71
C ALA A 197 1.32 -3.66 12.40
N ALA A 198 2.03 -4.11 11.36
CA ALA A 198 1.98 -3.49 10.03
C ALA A 198 0.58 -3.59 9.39
N SER A 199 -0.12 -4.71 9.62
CA SER A 199 -1.50 -4.92 9.16
C SER A 199 -2.47 -3.98 9.88
N GLU A 200 -2.34 -3.84 11.20
CA GLU A 200 -3.10 -2.86 12.00
C GLU A 200 -2.79 -1.41 11.57
N GLY A 201 -1.57 -1.16 11.09
CA GLY A 201 -1.15 0.11 10.48
C GLY A 201 -1.58 0.30 9.02
N GLY A 202 -2.36 -0.62 8.45
CA GLY A 202 -2.94 -0.49 7.10
C GLY A 202 -2.04 -0.92 5.94
N ASN A 203 -0.97 -1.69 6.17
CA ASN A 203 -0.10 -2.19 5.10
C ASN A 203 -0.69 -3.45 4.43
N PRO A 204 -1.12 -3.41 3.15
CA PRO A 204 -1.81 -4.54 2.53
C PRO A 204 -0.89 -5.75 2.27
N LYS A 205 0.41 -5.51 1.99
CA LYS A 205 1.39 -6.60 1.88
C LYS A 205 1.55 -7.34 3.20
N ALA A 206 1.60 -6.60 4.31
CA ALA A 206 1.68 -7.19 5.63
C ALA A 206 0.42 -7.99 5.98
N MET A 207 -0.77 -7.49 5.59
CA MET A 207 -2.02 -8.22 5.79
C MET A 207 -1.98 -9.57 5.07
N MET A 208 -1.56 -9.61 3.80
CA MET A 208 -1.45 -10.85 3.03
C MET A 208 -0.46 -11.84 3.64
N ASP A 209 0.72 -11.36 4.06
CA ASP A 209 1.72 -12.18 4.74
C ASP A 209 1.24 -12.67 6.13
N TYR A 210 0.48 -11.86 6.86
CA TYR A 210 -0.09 -12.23 8.16
C TYR A 210 -1.20 -13.27 8.00
N ILE A 211 -2.04 -13.13 6.99
CA ILE A 211 -3.07 -14.12 6.62
C ILE A 211 -2.45 -15.49 6.37
N GLU A 212 -1.28 -15.57 5.72
CA GLU A 212 -0.57 -16.84 5.52
C GLU A 212 -0.19 -17.50 6.86
N ILE A 213 0.24 -16.71 7.85
CA ILE A 213 0.58 -17.21 9.19
C ILE A 213 -0.69 -17.72 9.90
N LEU A 214 -1.76 -16.93 9.89
CA LEU A 214 -3.05 -17.30 10.48
C LEU A 214 -3.59 -18.59 9.87
N TYR A 215 -3.52 -18.72 8.56
CA TYR A 215 -3.96 -19.91 7.84
C TYR A 215 -3.16 -21.16 8.26
N LYS A 216 -1.83 -21.05 8.38
CA LYS A 216 -0.97 -22.14 8.85
C LYS A 216 -1.27 -22.56 10.29
N ASN A 217 -1.69 -21.62 11.12
CA ASN A 217 -2.08 -21.88 12.50
C ASN A 217 -3.50 -22.45 12.63
N GLY A 218 -4.30 -22.41 11.55
CA GLY A 218 -5.70 -22.83 11.56
C GLY A 218 -6.67 -21.77 12.10
N ASP A 219 -6.22 -20.51 12.24
CA ASP A 219 -7.00 -19.39 12.76
C ASP A 219 -7.94 -18.82 11.67
N LEU A 220 -8.85 -19.66 11.16
CA LEU A 220 -9.67 -19.33 9.98
C LEU A 220 -10.61 -18.15 10.19
N GLU A 221 -11.02 -17.86 11.42
CA GLU A 221 -11.82 -16.68 11.73
C GLU A 221 -11.03 -15.39 11.48
N ASP A 222 -9.78 -15.33 11.97
CA ASP A 222 -8.90 -14.19 11.75
C ASP A 222 -8.47 -14.11 10.28
N VAL A 223 -8.28 -15.24 9.59
CA VAL A 223 -8.07 -15.25 8.12
C VAL A 223 -9.23 -14.54 7.42
N ARG A 224 -10.48 -14.89 7.76
CA ARG A 224 -11.65 -14.27 7.12
C ARG A 224 -11.74 -12.77 7.42
N HIS A 225 -11.42 -12.37 8.65
CA HIS A 225 -11.41 -10.97 9.04
C HIS A 225 -10.36 -10.17 8.27
N TRP A 226 -9.09 -10.59 8.33
CA TRP A 226 -7.99 -9.85 7.70
C TRP A 226 -8.06 -9.87 6.18
N LEU A 227 -8.53 -10.96 5.56
CA LEU A 227 -8.69 -11.01 4.12
C LEU A 227 -9.75 -10.01 3.62
N GLN A 228 -10.84 -9.83 4.37
CA GLN A 228 -11.82 -8.80 4.05
C GLN A 228 -11.19 -7.41 4.18
N VAL A 229 -10.49 -7.12 5.29
CA VAL A 229 -9.82 -5.83 5.51
C VAL A 229 -8.80 -5.53 4.41
N ALA A 230 -8.02 -6.53 3.98
CA ALA A 230 -7.07 -6.38 2.89
C ALA A 230 -7.75 -6.16 1.53
N ALA A 231 -8.89 -6.81 1.29
CA ALA A 231 -9.65 -6.60 0.06
C ALA A 231 -10.23 -5.18 0.01
N GLU A 232 -10.66 -4.65 1.15
CA GLU A 232 -11.17 -3.27 1.29
C GLU A 232 -10.09 -2.20 1.02
N THR A 233 -8.79 -2.55 1.06
CA THR A 233 -7.71 -1.62 0.67
C THR A 233 -7.49 -1.51 -0.83
N GLY A 234 -8.17 -2.33 -1.64
CA GLY A 234 -7.92 -2.41 -3.09
C GLY A 234 -6.75 -3.32 -3.46
N ASP A 235 -6.21 -4.13 -2.53
CA ASP A 235 -5.11 -5.04 -2.86
C ASP A 235 -5.58 -6.13 -3.81
N GLN A 236 -4.91 -6.19 -4.96
CA GLN A 236 -5.24 -7.13 -6.01
C GLN A 236 -5.31 -8.58 -5.50
N LYS A 237 -4.32 -9.00 -4.70
CA LYS A 237 -4.23 -10.38 -4.22
C LYS A 237 -5.34 -10.65 -3.22
N ALA A 238 -5.57 -9.72 -2.30
CA ALA A 238 -6.66 -9.83 -1.33
C ALA A 238 -8.04 -9.90 -2.00
N ILE A 239 -8.32 -9.02 -2.97
CA ILE A 239 -9.59 -9.05 -3.73
C ILE A 239 -9.76 -10.36 -4.48
N SER A 240 -8.68 -10.88 -5.10
CA SER A 240 -8.73 -12.18 -5.78
C SER A 240 -9.06 -13.33 -4.82
N SER A 241 -8.35 -13.41 -3.69
CA SER A 241 -8.60 -14.47 -2.69
C SER A 241 -9.97 -14.32 -2.03
N TYR A 242 -10.39 -13.10 -1.71
CA TYR A 242 -11.68 -12.84 -1.08
C TYR A 242 -12.84 -13.21 -2.02
N GLY A 243 -12.78 -12.77 -3.28
CA GLY A 243 -13.78 -13.11 -4.30
C GLY A 243 -13.88 -14.62 -4.54
N SER A 244 -12.74 -15.28 -4.71
CA SER A 244 -12.66 -16.74 -4.89
C SER A 244 -13.24 -17.51 -3.70
N TYR A 245 -12.90 -17.12 -2.47
CA TYR A 245 -13.38 -17.82 -1.28
C TYR A 245 -14.87 -17.58 -1.01
N LEU A 246 -15.41 -16.39 -1.29
CA LEU A 246 -16.86 -16.14 -1.25
C LEU A 246 -17.62 -17.03 -2.24
N ALA A 247 -17.06 -17.23 -3.43
CA ALA A 247 -17.66 -18.06 -4.48
C ALA A 247 -17.36 -19.56 -4.37
N HIS A 248 -16.65 -19.99 -3.31
CA HIS A 248 -16.24 -21.39 -3.10
C HIS A 248 -15.40 -21.94 -4.26
N ALA A 249 -14.46 -21.13 -4.75
CA ALA A 249 -13.54 -21.44 -5.84
C ALA A 249 -12.08 -21.13 -5.45
N PRO A 250 -11.51 -21.78 -4.41
CA PRO A 250 -12.03 -22.95 -3.67
C PRO A 250 -12.68 -22.61 -2.32
N ASP A 251 -13.46 -23.53 -1.73
CA ASP A 251 -13.94 -23.41 -0.34
C ASP A 251 -12.89 -23.94 0.66
N GLN A 252 -12.12 -23.03 1.27
CA GLN A 252 -11.03 -23.39 2.19
C GLN A 252 -11.12 -22.69 3.55
N VAL A 253 -11.75 -21.53 3.61
CA VAL A 253 -11.75 -20.67 4.80
C VAL A 253 -13.14 -20.50 5.41
N GLY A 254 -14.15 -21.21 4.90
CA GLY A 254 -15.48 -21.31 5.49
C GLY A 254 -16.31 -20.02 5.43
N TYR A 255 -16.20 -19.25 4.34
CA TYR A 255 -17.17 -18.17 4.09
C TYR A 255 -18.53 -18.75 3.71
N PRO A 256 -19.64 -18.08 4.07
CA PRO A 256 -20.93 -18.35 3.44
C PRO A 256 -20.84 -18.15 1.93
N LEU A 257 -21.46 -19.04 1.16
CA LEU A 257 -21.47 -18.97 -0.29
C LEU A 257 -22.15 -17.67 -0.76
N ASP A 258 -21.41 -16.86 -1.52
CA ASP A 258 -21.90 -15.66 -2.19
C ASP A 258 -21.31 -15.58 -3.60
N LEU A 259 -21.98 -16.24 -4.55
CA LEU A 259 -21.57 -16.26 -5.96
C LEU A 259 -21.64 -14.86 -6.59
N VAL A 260 -22.60 -14.03 -6.19
CA VAL A 260 -22.80 -12.70 -6.80
C VAL A 260 -21.67 -11.76 -6.41
N LYS A 261 -21.36 -11.66 -5.11
CA LYS A 261 -20.25 -10.83 -4.63
C LYS A 261 -18.91 -11.40 -5.04
N GLY A 262 -18.74 -12.72 -4.97
CA GLY A 262 -17.51 -13.37 -5.43
C GLY A 262 -17.21 -13.10 -6.90
N TYR A 263 -18.19 -13.31 -7.79
CA TYR A 263 -18.04 -13.00 -9.22
C TYR A 263 -17.80 -11.50 -9.45
N ALA A 264 -18.52 -10.63 -8.74
CA ALA A 264 -18.35 -9.19 -8.85
C ALA A 264 -16.90 -8.76 -8.55
N LEU A 265 -16.34 -9.22 -7.43
CA LEU A 265 -14.98 -8.88 -7.01
C LEU A 265 -13.92 -9.41 -8.00
N ILE A 266 -14.07 -10.64 -8.49
CA ILE A 266 -13.17 -11.17 -9.52
C ILE A 266 -13.30 -10.36 -10.82
N SER A 267 -14.51 -9.92 -11.17
CA SER A 267 -14.74 -9.13 -12.39
C SER A 267 -14.07 -7.76 -12.37
N LEU A 268 -13.90 -7.15 -11.18
CA LEU A 268 -13.17 -5.90 -11.01
C LEU A 268 -11.74 -6.00 -11.54
N LEU A 269 -11.09 -7.13 -11.28
CA LEU A 269 -9.69 -7.40 -11.63
C LEU A 269 -9.43 -7.43 -13.14
N LYS A 270 -10.47 -7.48 -13.99
CA LYS A 270 -10.35 -7.27 -15.44
C LYS A 270 -9.74 -5.91 -15.77
N GLU A 271 -9.90 -4.92 -14.89
CA GLU A 271 -9.26 -3.64 -15.11
C GLU A 271 -7.73 -3.71 -14.95
N LEU A 272 -7.14 -4.75 -14.36
CA LEU A 272 -5.68 -4.87 -14.19
C LEU A 272 -5.01 -5.48 -15.43
N ASP A 273 -5.16 -4.82 -16.58
CA ASP A 273 -4.70 -5.26 -17.90
C ASP A 273 -3.30 -4.74 -18.30
N GLY A 274 -2.66 -3.93 -17.45
CA GLY A 274 -1.34 -3.34 -17.71
C GLY A 274 -0.14 -4.26 -17.45
N GLY A 275 -0.32 -5.35 -16.71
CA GLY A 275 0.74 -6.26 -16.30
C GLY A 275 0.35 -7.16 -15.12
N GLY A 276 1.32 -7.82 -14.50
CA GLY A 276 1.10 -8.64 -13.30
C GLY A 276 0.56 -10.06 -13.55
N ALA A 277 0.31 -10.44 -14.81
CA ALA A 277 -0.09 -11.78 -15.23
C ALA A 277 -1.35 -12.33 -14.53
N ILE A 278 -2.32 -11.47 -14.22
CA ILE A 278 -3.54 -11.85 -13.50
C ILE A 278 -4.71 -12.22 -14.44
N GLN A 279 -4.70 -11.80 -15.69
CA GLN A 279 -5.87 -11.91 -16.57
C GLN A 279 -6.28 -13.37 -16.84
N ASP A 280 -5.32 -14.30 -16.94
CA ASP A 280 -5.61 -15.74 -17.09
C ASP A 280 -6.36 -16.28 -15.86
N PHE A 281 -5.88 -15.94 -14.65
CA PHE A 281 -6.57 -16.29 -13.41
C PHE A 281 -7.98 -15.70 -13.35
N VAL A 282 -8.16 -14.44 -13.75
CA VAL A 282 -9.47 -13.78 -13.77
C VAL A 282 -10.42 -14.48 -14.73
N GLN A 283 -9.95 -14.83 -15.93
CA GLN A 283 -10.76 -15.51 -16.93
C GLN A 283 -11.20 -16.89 -16.41
N ASP A 284 -10.26 -17.72 -15.99
CA ASP A 284 -10.52 -19.09 -15.52
C ASP A 284 -11.48 -19.08 -14.31
N THR A 285 -11.26 -18.17 -13.36
CA THR A 285 -12.07 -18.06 -12.15
C THR A 285 -13.49 -17.58 -12.46
N LEU A 286 -13.67 -16.63 -13.38
CA LEU A 286 -15.00 -16.20 -13.79
C LEU A 286 -15.75 -17.28 -14.58
N GLU A 287 -15.06 -18.08 -15.39
CA GLU A 287 -15.67 -19.23 -16.04
C GLU A 287 -16.16 -20.26 -15.01
N GLU A 288 -15.32 -20.58 -14.01
CA GLU A 288 -15.68 -21.54 -12.95
C GLU A 288 -16.87 -21.06 -12.11
N ILE A 289 -16.84 -19.80 -11.64
CA ILE A 289 -17.91 -19.23 -10.83
C ILE A 289 -19.17 -19.05 -11.69
N GLY A 290 -19.02 -18.52 -12.90
CA GLY A 290 -20.13 -18.26 -13.83
C GLY A 290 -20.89 -19.51 -14.25
N ALA A 291 -20.22 -20.66 -14.36
CA ALA A 291 -20.86 -21.95 -14.62
C ALA A 291 -21.85 -22.37 -13.51
N LYS A 292 -21.73 -21.79 -12.31
CA LYS A 292 -22.61 -22.04 -11.15
C LYS A 292 -23.70 -20.97 -10.99
N MET A 293 -23.77 -19.97 -11.88
CA MET A 293 -24.65 -18.80 -11.76
C MET A 293 -25.74 -18.76 -12.84
N THR A 294 -26.85 -18.12 -12.48
CA THR A 294 -27.92 -17.72 -13.42
C THR A 294 -27.58 -16.41 -14.14
N PRO A 295 -28.19 -16.12 -15.30
CA PRO A 295 -28.04 -14.84 -15.97
C PRO A 295 -28.40 -13.63 -15.09
N GLU A 296 -29.42 -13.77 -14.24
CA GLU A 296 -29.85 -12.74 -13.30
C GLU A 296 -28.79 -12.49 -12.21
N GLN A 297 -28.13 -13.53 -11.72
CA GLN A 297 -27.03 -13.40 -10.77
C GLN A 297 -25.81 -12.73 -11.40
N ILE A 298 -25.47 -13.08 -12.65
CA ILE A 298 -24.38 -12.44 -13.39
C ILE A 298 -24.68 -10.95 -13.56
N LYS A 299 -25.89 -10.59 -13.99
CA LYS A 299 -26.32 -9.20 -14.09
C LYS A 299 -26.27 -8.46 -12.75
N SER A 300 -26.66 -9.13 -11.66
CA SER A 300 -26.61 -8.55 -10.31
C SER A 300 -25.17 -8.29 -9.86
N SER A 301 -24.22 -9.12 -10.28
CA SER A 301 -22.80 -8.95 -9.94
C SER A 301 -22.21 -7.66 -10.53
N GLU A 302 -22.70 -7.19 -11.69
CA GLU A 302 -22.27 -5.92 -12.29
C GLU A 302 -22.61 -4.73 -11.40
N ALA A 303 -23.79 -4.74 -10.77
CA ALA A 303 -24.19 -3.69 -9.84
C ALA A 303 -23.32 -3.69 -8.58
N VAL A 304 -23.03 -4.87 -8.02
CA VAL A 304 -22.13 -5.02 -6.86
C VAL A 304 -20.71 -4.58 -7.19
N ALA A 305 -20.21 -4.89 -8.39
CA ALA A 305 -18.88 -4.46 -8.83
C ALA A 305 -18.81 -2.93 -8.95
N ASN A 306 -19.81 -2.29 -9.55
CA ASN A 306 -19.86 -0.83 -9.67
C ASN A 306 -19.95 -0.15 -8.29
N GLU A 307 -20.81 -0.65 -7.40
CA GLU A 307 -20.89 -0.14 -6.02
C GLU A 307 -19.57 -0.29 -5.27
N TRP A 308 -18.87 -1.41 -5.43
CA TRP A 308 -17.55 -1.61 -4.83
C TRP A 308 -16.55 -0.56 -5.32
N LYS A 309 -16.50 -0.30 -6.64
CA LYS A 309 -15.62 0.72 -7.23
C LYS A 309 -15.90 2.13 -6.71
N ASP A 310 -17.17 2.45 -6.47
CA ASP A 310 -17.58 3.78 -5.99
C ASP A 310 -17.30 3.98 -4.50
N THR A 311 -17.15 2.89 -3.73
CA THR A 311 -17.07 2.92 -2.27
C THR A 311 -15.69 2.55 -1.72
N HIS A 312 -14.77 2.02 -2.55
CA HIS A 312 -13.45 1.56 -2.13
C HIS A 312 -12.32 2.23 -2.94
N PRO A 313 -11.08 2.21 -2.42
CA PRO A 313 -9.92 2.67 -3.17
C PRO A 313 -9.72 1.90 -4.50
N PRO A 314 -9.06 2.51 -5.50
CA PRO A 314 -8.71 1.84 -6.74
C PRO A 314 -7.87 0.57 -6.51
N LEU A 315 -8.04 -0.41 -7.41
CA LEU A 315 -7.23 -1.62 -7.38
C LEU A 315 -5.75 -1.32 -7.54
N SER A 316 -4.90 -2.06 -6.84
CA SER A 316 -3.47 -1.80 -6.78
C SER A 316 -2.68 -3.10 -6.60
N PHE A 317 -1.55 -3.21 -7.30
CA PHE A 317 -0.51 -4.21 -7.02
C PHE A 317 0.41 -3.80 -5.85
N PHE A 318 0.19 -2.61 -5.28
CA PHE A 318 1.01 -1.97 -4.25
C PHE A 318 2.52 -2.09 -4.56
N PRO A 319 3.02 -1.62 -5.72
CA PRO A 319 4.46 -1.60 -5.95
C PRO A 319 5.20 -0.89 -4.81
N ASP A 320 6.38 -1.39 -4.46
CA ASP A 320 7.21 -0.70 -3.48
C ASP A 320 7.55 0.70 -4.00
N LYS A 321 7.33 1.72 -3.17
CA LYS A 321 7.60 3.11 -3.56
C LYS A 321 9.06 3.28 -3.95
N LEU A 322 9.99 2.67 -3.22
CA LEU A 322 11.40 2.53 -3.60
C LEU A 322 11.60 1.14 -4.21
N GLY A 323 11.57 1.06 -5.55
CA GLY A 323 11.91 -0.18 -6.23
C GLY A 323 13.37 -0.54 -5.96
N ARG A 324 13.60 -1.68 -5.30
CA ARG A 324 14.93 -2.24 -5.02
C ARG A 324 15.52 -2.92 -6.25
#